data_AF-Q70M38-F1
#
_entry.id   AF-Q70M38-F1
#
_cell.length_a   1.000
_cell.length_b   1.000
_cell.length_c   1.000
_cell.angle_alpha   90.00
_cell.angle_beta   90.00
_cell.angle_gamma   90.00
#
_symmetry.space_group_name_H-M   'P 1'
#
loop_
_entity.id
_entity.type
_entity.pdbx_description
1 polymer ?
#
loop_
_entity_poly.entity_id
_entity_poly.type
_entity_poly.pdbx_seq_one_letter_code
_entity_poly.pdbx_strand_id
1 'polypeptide(L)'
;DGTVASHPVEGQSQEEATRQRLEEELGITPDQYGDLRLTDRFEYKRYFENAGVEHEVCAVLKLTLDDRSLDPDEEEVAGLMWVPYERLHSNPEWYRQLRLCPWFEI
;
A
#
# COMPACT_ATOMS: atom_id res chain seq x y z
N ASP A 1 -1.32 4.66 3.44
CA ASP A 1 -1.66 3.39 2.75
C ASP A 1 -1.17 2.17 3.50
N GLY A 2 -1.41 0.97 2.93
CA GLY A 2 -0.79 -0.29 3.35
C GLY A 2 0.73 -0.20 3.36
N THR A 3 1.27 -0.02 2.16
CA THR A 3 2.68 0.31 1.92
C THR A 3 2.76 1.23 0.70
N VAL A 4 2.09 0.83 -0.37
CA VAL A 4 1.79 1.60 -1.59
C VAL A 4 0.36 1.28 -2.00
N ALA A 5 -0.42 2.24 -2.50
CA ALA A 5 -1.73 2.00 -3.10
C ALA A 5 -1.85 2.80 -4.41
N SER A 6 -2.13 2.11 -5.51
CA SER A 6 -2.17 2.74 -6.83
C SER A 6 -2.95 1.87 -7.82
N HIS A 7 -2.92 2.24 -9.11
CA HIS A 7 -3.69 1.62 -10.16
C HIS A 7 -2.79 1.08 -11.28
N PRO A 8 -3.06 -0.11 -11.82
CA PRO A 8 -2.49 -0.49 -13.10
C PRO A 8 -3.10 0.36 -14.22
N VAL A 9 -2.30 0.71 -15.22
CA VAL A 9 -2.81 1.26 -16.48
C VAL A 9 -3.36 0.15 -17.39
N GLU A 10 -4.05 0.53 -18.48
CA GLU A 10 -4.61 -0.44 -19.42
C GLU A 10 -3.52 -1.37 -20.00
N GLY A 11 -3.73 -2.68 -19.85
CA GLY A 11 -2.79 -3.72 -20.29
C GLY A 11 -1.66 -4.04 -19.30
N GLN A 12 -1.51 -3.27 -18.22
CA GLN A 12 -0.51 -3.53 -17.18
C GLN A 12 -1.02 -4.56 -16.17
N SER A 13 -0.18 -5.53 -15.80
CA SER A 13 -0.50 -6.45 -14.71
C SER A 13 -0.41 -5.76 -13.34
N GLN A 14 -1.11 -6.32 -12.35
CA GLN A 14 -1.07 -5.83 -10.97
C GLN A 14 0.36 -5.89 -10.39
N GLU A 15 1.13 -6.92 -10.72
CA GLU A 15 2.51 -7.03 -10.27
C GLU A 15 3.38 -5.96 -10.93
N GLU A 16 3.29 -5.74 -12.25
CA GLU A 16 4.06 -4.69 -12.93
C GLU A 16 3.76 -3.30 -12.36
N ALA A 17 2.49 -2.98 -12.14
CA ALA A 17 2.09 -1.73 -11.50
C ALA A 17 2.66 -1.59 -10.08
N THR A 18 2.62 -2.67 -9.30
CA THR A 18 3.19 -2.68 -7.94
C THR A 18 4.69 -2.46 -7.97
N ARG A 19 5.45 -3.12 -8.87
CA ARG A 19 6.91 -2.93 -8.98
C ARG A 19 7.24 -1.48 -9.34
N GLN A 20 6.51 -0.91 -10.29
CA GLN A 20 6.68 0.48 -10.71
C GLN A 20 6.46 1.44 -9.53
N ARG A 21 5.35 1.29 -8.80
CA ARG A 21 5.00 2.23 -7.72
C ARG A 21 5.85 2.06 -6.46
N LEU A 22 6.35 0.85 -6.19
CA LEU A 22 7.36 0.63 -5.14
C LEU A 22 8.65 1.43 -5.41
N GLU A 23 9.09 1.47 -6.67
CA GLU A 23 10.28 2.23 -7.06
C GLU A 23 9.99 3.74 -7.07
N GLU A 24 8.88 4.17 -7.66
CA GLU A 24 8.50 5.59 -7.76
C GLU A 24 8.20 6.24 -6.40
N GLU A 25 7.46 5.58 -5.50
CA GLU A 25 7.03 6.21 -4.23
C GLU A 25 8.01 5.98 -3.07
N LEU A 26 8.69 4.84 -3.04
CA LEU A 26 9.50 4.41 -1.89
C LEU A 26 10.98 4.18 -2.20
N GLY A 27 11.38 4.28 -3.47
CA GLY A 27 12.74 3.98 -3.91
C GLY A 27 13.10 2.49 -3.77
N ILE A 28 12.11 1.59 -3.70
CA ILE A 28 12.33 0.16 -3.52
C ILE A 28 12.63 -0.51 -4.87
N THR A 29 13.87 -0.99 -5.03
CA THR A 29 14.30 -1.65 -6.27
C THR A 29 14.01 -3.16 -6.25
N PRO A 30 13.89 -3.82 -7.44
CA PRO A 30 13.55 -5.24 -7.53
C PRO A 30 14.49 -6.22 -6.81
N ASP A 31 15.73 -5.82 -6.51
CA ASP A 31 16.71 -6.63 -5.79
C ASP A 31 16.56 -6.56 -4.25
N GLN A 32 15.74 -5.63 -3.73
CA GLN A 32 15.52 -5.47 -2.29
C GLN A 32 14.40 -6.36 -1.73
N TYR A 33 13.60 -7.02 -2.57
CA TYR A 33 12.48 -7.86 -2.14
C TYR A 33 12.35 -9.17 -2.91
N GLY A 34 11.67 -10.12 -2.28
CA GLY A 34 11.22 -11.36 -2.89
C GLY A 34 9.72 -11.62 -2.68
N ASP A 35 9.23 -12.68 -3.33
CA ASP A 35 7.91 -13.25 -3.06
C ASP A 35 6.72 -12.28 -3.26
N LEU A 36 6.84 -11.38 -4.24
CA LEU A 36 5.73 -10.52 -4.69
C LEU A 36 4.63 -11.39 -5.28
N ARG A 37 3.47 -11.41 -4.62
CA ARG A 37 2.32 -12.21 -5.06
C ARG A 37 1.00 -11.54 -4.73
N LEU A 38 0.02 -11.76 -5.60
CA LEU A 38 -1.39 -11.48 -5.31
C LEU A 38 -1.90 -12.45 -4.23
N THR A 39 -2.45 -11.94 -3.14
CA THR A 39 -3.04 -12.76 -2.07
C THR A 39 -4.55 -12.69 -2.04
N ASP A 40 -5.13 -11.51 -2.25
CA ASP A 40 -6.56 -11.29 -2.05
C ASP A 40 -7.11 -10.24 -3.02
N ARG A 41 -8.43 -10.13 -3.06
CA ARG A 41 -9.16 -9.06 -3.75
C ARG A 41 -10.36 -8.64 -2.93
N PHE A 42 -10.67 -7.35 -2.93
CA PHE A 42 -11.89 -6.81 -2.31
C PHE A 42 -12.45 -5.68 -3.15
N GLU A 43 -13.76 -5.45 -3.03
CA GLU A 43 -14.43 -4.30 -3.65
C GLU A 43 -14.85 -3.33 -2.55
N TYR A 44 -14.62 -2.05 -2.77
CA TYR A 44 -15.08 -1.00 -1.85
C TYR A 44 -15.55 0.23 -2.60
N LYS A 45 -16.37 1.02 -1.90
CA LYS A 45 -16.80 2.35 -2.35
C LYS A 45 -16.73 3.33 -1.19
N ARG A 46 -15.98 4.42 -1.36
CA ARG A 46 -15.79 5.46 -0.34
C ARG A 46 -15.83 6.84 -0.97
N TYR A 47 -16.50 7.75 -0.28
CA TYR A 47 -16.55 9.16 -0.66
C TYR A 47 -15.45 9.91 0.07
N PHE A 48 -14.67 10.68 -0.66
CA PHE A 48 -13.64 11.54 -0.08
C PHE A 48 -14.17 12.98 -0.04
N GLU A 49 -14.62 13.37 1.15
CA GLU A 49 -15.27 14.66 1.41
C GLU A 49 -16.31 15.01 0.34
N ASN A 50 -16.20 16.20 -0.27
CA ASN A 50 -16.98 16.62 -1.43
C ASN A 50 -16.14 16.59 -2.72
N ALA A 51 -14.96 15.98 -2.70
CA ALA A 51 -14.00 16.03 -3.80
C ALA A 51 -14.15 14.87 -4.79
N GLY A 52 -14.58 13.70 -4.33
CA GLY A 52 -14.69 12.55 -5.21
C GLY A 52 -15.19 11.27 -4.54
N VAL A 53 -15.19 10.20 -5.32
CA VAL A 53 -15.51 8.85 -4.89
C VAL A 53 -14.47 7.89 -5.43
N GLU A 54 -13.98 7.02 -4.56
CA GLU A 54 -13.24 5.83 -4.94
C GLU A 54 -14.22 4.67 -4.97
N HIS A 55 -14.24 3.95 -6.08
CA HIS A 55 -15.03 2.73 -6.24
C HIS A 55 -14.21 1.74 -7.05
N GLU A 56 -13.63 0.77 -6.36
CA GLU A 56 -12.55 -0.05 -6.91
C GLU A 56 -12.69 -1.51 -6.53
N VAL A 57 -12.20 -2.38 -7.42
CA VAL A 57 -11.88 -3.77 -7.11
C VAL A 57 -10.38 -3.85 -6.90
N CYS A 58 -9.95 -3.77 -5.65
CA CYS A 58 -8.54 -3.76 -5.28
C CYS A 58 -7.95 -5.16 -5.23
N ALA A 59 -6.74 -5.27 -5.77
CA ALA A 59 -5.87 -6.42 -5.58
C ALA A 59 -4.96 -6.16 -4.37
N VAL A 60 -4.86 -7.15 -3.47
CA VAL A 60 -3.90 -7.12 -2.37
C VAL A 60 -2.69 -7.94 -2.76
N LEU A 61 -1.53 -7.30 -2.79
CA LEU A 61 -0.25 -7.95 -3.03
C LEU A 61 0.58 -7.94 -1.75
N LYS A 62 1.40 -8.98 -1.57
CA LYS A 62 2.37 -9.09 -0.47
C LYS A 62 3.74 -9.43 -1.05
N LEU A 63 4.76 -8.90 -0.40
CA LEU A 63 6.17 -9.19 -0.66
C LEU A 63 6.93 -9.22 0.66
N THR A 64 8.18 -9.69 0.62
CA THR A 64 9.10 -9.61 1.76
C THR A 64 10.30 -8.76 1.36
N LEU A 65 10.57 -7.70 2.13
CA LEU A 65 11.76 -6.88 1.98
C LEU A 65 12.94 -7.51 2.74
N ASP A 66 14.03 -7.76 2.02
CA ASP A 66 15.29 -8.25 2.57
C ASP A 66 16.19 -7.08 3.01
N ASP A 67 16.11 -5.94 2.31
CA ASP A 67 16.73 -4.66 2.67
C ASP A 67 15.63 -3.61 2.95
N ARG A 68 15.85 -2.77 3.97
CA ARG A 68 14.90 -1.74 4.42
C ARG A 68 15.47 -0.34 4.25
N SER A 69 16.51 -0.18 3.45
CA SER A 69 17.03 1.11 3.00
C SER A 69 16.07 1.67 1.96
N LEU A 70 15.33 2.72 2.32
CA LEU A 70 14.29 3.33 1.48
C LEU A 70 14.69 4.76 1.12
N ASP A 71 14.23 5.23 -0.04
CA ASP A 71 14.41 6.60 -0.53
C ASP A 71 13.04 7.13 -1.02
N PRO A 72 12.11 7.42 -0.09
CA PRO A 72 10.75 7.81 -0.44
C PRO A 72 10.69 9.19 -1.10
N ASP A 73 9.80 9.33 -2.09
CA ASP A 73 9.50 10.63 -2.69
C ASP A 73 8.66 11.47 -1.72
N GLU A 74 9.16 12.65 -1.33
CA GLU A 74 8.47 13.56 -0.40
C GLU A 74 7.19 14.17 -1.01
N GLU A 75 7.02 14.16 -2.33
CA GLU A 75 5.77 14.58 -2.98
C GLU A 75 4.63 13.56 -2.77
N GLU A 76 4.97 12.29 -2.58
CA GLU A 76 4.00 11.18 -2.42
C GLU A 76 3.89 10.72 -0.95
N VAL A 77 5.01 10.68 -0.21
CA VAL A 77 5.12 10.03 1.09
C VAL A 77 5.61 11.00 2.16
N ALA A 78 4.67 11.49 2.98
CA ALA A 78 4.98 12.42 4.08
C ALA A 78 5.68 11.76 5.29
N GLY A 79 5.74 10.42 5.36
CA GLY A 79 6.41 9.71 6.44
C GLY A 79 6.19 8.20 6.42
N LEU A 80 7.10 7.47 7.07
CA LEU A 80 7.13 6.01 7.09
C LEU A 80 7.19 5.46 8.52
N MET A 81 6.54 4.32 8.75
CA MET A 81 6.57 3.62 10.03
C MET A 81 6.58 2.11 9.83
N TRP A 82 7.57 1.44 10.41
CA TRP A 82 7.58 -0.01 10.56
C TRP A 82 6.76 -0.43 11.78
N VAL A 83 5.71 -1.21 11.57
CA VAL A 83 4.80 -1.64 12.64
C VAL A 83 4.74 -3.17 12.70
N PRO A 84 4.83 -3.80 13.90
CA PRO A 84 4.59 -5.23 14.03
C PRO A 84 3.14 -5.56 13.67
N TYR A 85 2.95 -6.25 12.53
CA TYR A 85 1.62 -6.53 11.96
C TYR A 85 0.64 -7.12 12.96
N GLU A 86 1.01 -8.21 13.65
CA GLU A 86 0.12 -8.88 14.62
C GLU A 86 -0.32 -7.96 15.76
N ARG A 87 0.55 -7.03 16.16
CA ARG A 87 0.24 -6.06 17.20
C ARG A 87 -0.73 -4.98 16.69
N LEU A 88 -0.54 -4.50 15.47
CA LEU A 88 -1.44 -3.56 14.81
C LEU A 88 -2.82 -4.20 14.61
N HIS A 89 -2.85 -5.36 13.99
CA HIS A 89 -4.08 -6.11 13.68
C HIS A 89 -4.87 -6.47 14.96
N SER A 90 -4.20 -6.92 16.02
CA SER A 90 -4.88 -7.29 17.27
C SER A 90 -5.27 -6.09 18.15
N ASN A 91 -4.71 -4.90 17.92
CA ASN A 91 -4.91 -3.73 18.77
C ASN A 91 -5.05 -2.42 17.97
N PRO A 92 -5.99 -2.32 17.01
CA PRO A 92 -6.12 -1.15 16.13
C PRO A 92 -6.35 0.17 16.91
N GLU A 93 -7.06 0.10 18.04
CA GLU A 93 -7.34 1.24 18.93
C GLU A 93 -6.10 1.95 19.49
N TRP A 94 -4.95 1.26 19.54
CA TRP A 94 -3.67 1.83 19.98
C TRP A 94 -3.05 2.76 18.93
N TYR A 95 -3.54 2.69 17.69
CA TYR A 95 -3.04 3.42 16.53
C TYR A 95 -4.04 4.44 15.98
N ARG A 96 -5.14 4.70 16.69
CA ARG A 96 -6.22 5.62 16.27
C ARG A 96 -5.74 7.03 15.88
N GLN A 97 -4.58 7.45 16.39
CA GLN A 97 -3.93 8.72 16.03
C GLN A 97 -3.41 8.77 14.59
N LEU A 98 -3.19 7.62 13.93
CA LEU A 98 -2.61 7.54 12.60
C LEU A 98 -3.60 7.86 11.47
N ARG A 99 -4.91 7.94 11.75
CA ARG A 99 -5.98 8.16 10.74
C ARG A 99 -5.76 7.30 9.49
N LEU A 100 -5.93 5.98 9.65
CA LEU A 100 -5.68 5.02 8.58
C LEU A 100 -6.65 5.21 7.40
N CYS A 101 -6.18 4.89 6.20
CA CYS A 101 -7.03 4.93 5.01
C CYS A 101 -8.18 3.93 5.15
N PRO A 102 -9.39 4.21 4.61
CA PRO A 102 -10.56 3.35 4.82
C PRO A 102 -10.39 1.90 4.35
N TRP A 103 -9.56 1.64 3.35
CA TRP A 103 -9.26 0.30 2.84
C TRP A 103 -8.34 -0.51 3.75
N PHE A 104 -7.68 0.11 4.73
CA PHE A 104 -6.89 -0.57 5.74
C PHE A 104 -7.76 -1.30 6.78
N GLU A 105 -9.03 -0.92 6.88
CA GLU A 105 -10.00 -1.46 7.87
C GLU A 105 -10.97 -2.50 7.27
N ILE A 106 -10.79 -2.87 5.99
CA ILE A 106 -11.61 -3.87 5.28
C ILE A 106 -11.01 -5.26 5.46
#